data_AF-A0A3C0IVG0-F1
#
_entry.id   AF-A0A3C0IVG0-F1
#
_cell.length_a   1.000
_cell.length_b   1.000
_cell.length_c   1.000
_cell.angle_alpha   90.00
_cell.angle_beta   90.00
_cell.angle_gamma   90.00
#
_symmetry.space_group_name_H-M   'P 1'
#
loop_
_entity.id
_entity.type
_entity.pdbx_description
1 polymer ?
#
loop_
_entity_poly.entity_id
_entity_poly.type
_entity_poly.pdbx_seq_one_letter_code
_entity_poly.pdbx_strand_id
1 'polypeptide(L)'
;ATNLSLQGTQADATAGKYQNIQHKGTLRVQDISLYSDLFPQPLVIYQGALHAEQDKMVFDAFSAKYGSSHFQLSGYIQNSIGHVLQGKQLLGNLTVKSKYLLLDELMVYHNNTNNNTTNNKPATGVIMLPNNIACSINGSVDKILLQNTLVQQATIGMQLQQGVLQLNNTGFRIADATVSMQGNYYATTPTKAYFNY
;
A
#
# COMPACT_ATOMS: atom_id res chain seq x y z
N ALA A 1 8.51 13.93 19.08
CA ALA A 1 9.97 14.16 19.06
C ALA A 1 10.53 13.49 17.83
N THR A 2 11.30 14.22 17.03
CA THR A 2 11.88 13.76 15.76
C THR A 2 13.38 13.97 15.86
N ASN A 3 14.16 12.93 15.61
CA ASN A 3 15.62 13.04 15.55
C ASN A 3 16.07 12.40 14.25
N LEU A 4 16.63 13.21 13.35
CA LEU A 4 17.06 12.78 12.04
C LEU A 4 18.53 13.15 11.85
N SER A 5 19.35 12.15 11.53
CA SER A 5 20.77 12.27 11.23
C SER A 5 21.04 11.68 9.85
N LEU A 6 21.66 12.47 8.99
CA LEU A 6 22.08 12.04 7.65
C LEU A 6 23.60 12.00 7.61
N GLN A 7 24.15 10.84 7.25
CA GLN A 7 25.59 10.65 7.06
C GLN A 7 25.83 10.16 5.63
N GLY A 8 26.51 10.97 4.83
CA GLY A 8 26.89 10.62 3.45
C GLY A 8 27.95 11.57 2.92
N THR A 9 28.58 11.21 1.80
CA THR A 9 29.56 12.10 1.17
C THR A 9 28.85 13.14 0.31
N GLN A 10 29.41 14.36 0.23
CA GLN A 10 28.91 15.40 -0.67
C GLN A 10 28.86 14.91 -2.12
N ALA A 11 29.85 14.10 -2.53
CA ALA A 11 29.92 13.51 -3.86
C ALA A 11 28.76 12.54 -4.16
N ASP A 12 28.32 11.75 -3.18
CA ASP A 12 27.16 10.88 -3.35
C ASP A 12 25.86 11.69 -3.47
N ALA A 13 25.74 12.78 -2.71
CA ALA A 13 24.59 13.67 -2.76
C ALA A 13 24.49 14.44 -4.10
N THR A 14 25.61 14.96 -4.62
CA THR A 14 25.64 15.65 -5.93
C THR A 14 25.58 14.68 -7.11
N ALA A 15 26.08 13.46 -6.98
CA ALA A 15 25.98 12.43 -8.03
C ALA A 15 24.64 11.68 -8.03
N GLY A 16 23.68 12.07 -7.18
CA GLY A 16 22.37 11.41 -7.08
C GLY A 16 22.44 9.96 -6.59
N LYS A 17 23.53 9.58 -5.91
CA LYS A 17 23.72 8.24 -5.33
C LYS A 17 23.12 8.19 -3.92
N TYR A 18 21.86 8.58 -3.78
CA TYR A 18 21.18 8.66 -2.48
C TYR A 18 21.12 7.31 -1.75
N GLN A 19 21.18 6.19 -2.49
CA GLN A 19 21.34 4.83 -1.95
C GLN A 19 22.62 4.64 -1.09
N ASN A 20 23.64 5.49 -1.26
CA ASN A 20 24.89 5.44 -0.49
C ASN A 20 24.85 6.33 0.75
N ILE A 21 23.81 7.15 0.91
CA ILE A 21 23.66 8.02 2.07
C ILE A 21 23.02 7.20 3.18
N GLN A 22 23.72 7.06 4.29
CA GLN A 22 23.18 6.39 5.47
C GLN A 22 22.30 7.38 6.22
N HIS A 23 21.01 7.07 6.26
CA HIS A 23 20.04 7.83 7.04
C HIS A 23 19.78 7.07 8.34
N LYS A 24 19.94 7.74 9.48
CA LYS A 24 19.59 7.21 10.80
C LYS A 24 18.72 8.21 11.50
N GLY A 25 17.62 7.75 12.10
CA GLY A 25 16.73 8.65 12.78
C GLY A 25 15.43 8.00 13.14
N THR A 26 14.69 8.65 14.01
CA THR A 26 13.33 8.27 14.37
C THR A 26 12.37 9.37 13.96
N LEU A 27 11.28 8.96 13.32
CA LEU A 27 10.19 9.82 12.94
C LEU A 27 8.95 9.35 13.69
N ARG A 28 8.40 10.23 14.53
CA ARG A 28 7.14 10.01 15.22
C ARG A 28 6.13 11.01 14.70
N VAL A 29 5.11 10.49 14.03
CA VAL A 29 3.99 11.25 13.50
C VAL A 29 2.71 10.84 14.21
N GLN A 30 1.85 11.81 14.45
CA GLN A 30 0.56 11.62 15.08
C GLN A 30 -0.43 12.58 14.43
N ASP A 31 -1.63 12.10 14.14
CA ASP A 31 -2.74 12.88 13.60
C ASP A 31 -2.40 13.67 12.31
N ILE A 32 -1.71 13.01 11.37
CA ILE A 32 -1.39 13.58 10.05
C ILE A 32 -2.43 13.12 9.03
N SER A 33 -2.96 14.05 8.25
CA SER A 33 -3.79 13.73 7.07
C SER A 33 -3.00 13.98 5.80
N LEU A 34 -2.83 12.96 4.98
CA LEU A 34 -2.18 13.04 3.67
C LEU A 34 -3.24 13.08 2.58
N TYR A 35 -3.13 14.11 1.74
CA TYR A 35 -3.94 14.29 0.54
C TYR A 35 -3.04 14.11 -0.67
N SER A 36 -3.57 13.46 -1.70
CA SER A 36 -2.88 13.28 -2.96
C SER A 36 -3.93 13.31 -4.05
N ASP A 37 -3.61 13.91 -5.20
CA ASP A 37 -4.42 13.72 -6.41
C ASP A 37 -4.46 12.23 -6.81
N LEU A 38 -3.42 11.53 -6.35
CA LEU A 38 -3.24 10.10 -6.21
C LEU A 38 -4.34 9.36 -5.47
N PHE A 39 -5.15 10.00 -4.61
CA PHE A 39 -6.19 9.33 -3.82
C PHE A 39 -7.47 10.14 -3.55
N PRO A 40 -8.67 9.59 -3.82
CA PRO A 40 -9.94 10.30 -3.62
C PRO A 40 -10.27 10.53 -2.14
N GLN A 41 -9.70 9.72 -1.24
CA GLN A 41 -9.88 9.84 0.20
C GLN A 41 -8.56 10.17 0.87
N PRO A 42 -8.56 10.98 1.95
CA PRO A 42 -7.35 11.25 2.70
C PRO A 42 -6.87 10.00 3.43
N LEU A 43 -5.56 9.80 3.44
CA LEU A 43 -4.92 8.85 4.33
C LEU A 43 -4.65 9.55 5.67
N VAL A 44 -5.42 9.19 6.69
CA VAL A 44 -5.29 9.73 8.04
C VAL A 44 -4.41 8.81 8.87
N ILE A 45 -3.22 9.28 9.24
CA ILE A 45 -2.26 8.58 10.08
C ILE A 45 -2.52 8.99 11.53
N TYR A 46 -3.03 8.06 12.34
CA TYR A 46 -3.24 8.28 13.77
C TYR A 46 -1.93 8.19 14.54
N GLN A 47 -1.11 7.20 14.21
CA GLN A 47 0.17 6.98 14.87
C GLN A 47 1.15 6.38 13.87
N GLY A 48 2.33 6.96 13.76
CA GLY A 48 3.44 6.39 13.02
C GLY A 48 4.73 6.54 13.80
N ALA A 49 5.27 5.42 14.28
CA ALA A 49 6.62 5.31 14.81
C ALA A 49 7.46 4.60 13.76
N LEU A 50 8.39 5.37 13.17
CA LEU A 50 9.25 4.91 12.11
C LEU A 50 10.71 5.16 12.51
N HIS A 51 11.62 4.32 12.03
CA HIS A 51 13.04 4.62 12.11
C HIS A 51 13.77 4.30 10.81
N ALA A 52 14.82 5.05 10.55
CA ALA A 52 15.71 4.81 9.44
C ALA A 52 16.84 3.88 9.89
N GLU A 53 16.98 2.75 9.19
CA GLU A 53 18.05 1.78 9.35
C GLU A 53 18.74 1.59 7.98
N GLN A 54 19.87 2.26 7.78
CA GLN A 54 20.61 2.29 6.51
C GLN A 54 19.76 2.88 5.37
N ASP A 55 19.34 2.04 4.41
CA ASP A 55 18.46 2.39 3.28
C ASP A 55 16.98 2.01 3.56
N LYS A 56 16.69 1.46 4.74
CA LYS A 56 15.33 1.05 5.14
C LYS A 56 14.68 2.12 6.00
N MET A 57 13.40 2.36 5.72
CA MET A 57 12.49 3.00 6.65
C MET A 57 11.62 1.89 7.27
N VAL A 58 11.88 1.62 8.53
CA VAL A 58 11.23 0.58 9.32
C VAL A 58 10.01 1.18 10.02
N PHE A 59 8.90 0.46 9.96
CA PHE A 59 7.63 0.76 10.60
C PHE A 59 7.51 -0.06 11.88
N ASP A 60 7.85 0.55 13.02
CA ASP A 60 7.72 -0.10 14.33
C ASP A 60 6.25 -0.22 14.73
N ALA A 61 5.50 0.85 14.53
CA ALA A 61 4.06 0.90 14.76
C ALA A 61 3.43 1.97 13.88
N PHE A 62 2.61 1.55 12.92
CA PHE A 62 1.88 2.46 12.06
C PHE A 62 0.39 2.13 12.09
N SER A 63 -0.45 3.11 12.36
CA SER A 63 -1.91 2.99 12.31
C SER A 63 -2.48 4.14 11.51
N ALA A 64 -3.29 3.78 10.52
CA ALA A 64 -3.92 4.73 9.63
C ALA A 64 -5.34 4.32 9.26
N LYS A 65 -6.08 5.29 8.74
CA LYS A 65 -7.39 5.14 8.14
C LYS A 65 -7.35 5.69 6.72
N TYR A 66 -7.93 4.94 5.79
CA TYR A 66 -8.19 5.37 4.44
C TYR A 66 -9.68 5.19 4.16
N GLY A 67 -10.41 6.28 3.91
CA GLY A 67 -11.87 6.23 3.74
C GLY A 67 -12.54 5.58 4.96
N SER A 68 -13.17 4.42 4.78
CA SER A 68 -13.83 3.64 5.83
C SER A 68 -12.95 2.53 6.43
N SER A 69 -11.74 2.35 5.88
CA SER A 69 -10.83 1.26 6.17
C SER A 69 -9.79 1.66 7.21
N HIS A 70 -9.66 0.90 8.30
CA HIS A 70 -8.63 1.10 9.33
C HIS A 70 -7.61 -0.02 9.27
N PHE A 71 -6.33 0.32 9.30
CA PHE A 71 -5.28 -0.69 9.28
C PHE A 71 -4.10 -0.30 10.16
N GLN A 72 -3.41 -1.35 10.60
CA GLN A 72 -2.13 -1.29 11.26
C GLN A 72 -1.09 -1.93 10.34
N LEU A 73 0.09 -1.35 10.31
CA LEU A 73 1.18 -1.77 9.45
C LEU A 73 2.49 -1.79 10.23
N SER A 74 3.28 -2.83 9.99
CA SER A 74 4.65 -2.97 10.47
C SER A 74 5.52 -3.55 9.36
N GLY A 75 6.84 -3.46 9.50
CA GLY A 75 7.80 -3.98 8.51
C GLY A 75 8.73 -2.88 8.02
N TYR A 76 9.12 -2.90 6.76
CA TYR A 76 9.99 -1.86 6.20
C TYR A 76 9.71 -1.58 4.72
N ILE A 77 10.05 -0.37 4.32
CA ILE A 77 10.27 -0.02 2.91
C ILE A 77 11.74 0.34 2.71
N GLN A 78 12.25 0.17 1.51
CA GLN A 78 13.62 0.49 1.14
C GLN A 78 13.62 1.33 -0.15
N ASN A 79 14.65 2.16 -0.32
CA ASN A 79 14.80 3.06 -1.46
C ASN A 79 13.66 4.10 -1.57
N SER A 80 13.12 4.53 -0.42
CA SER A 80 12.03 5.52 -0.35
C SER A 80 12.45 6.89 -0.90
N ILE A 81 13.69 7.31 -0.63
CA ILE A 81 14.24 8.57 -1.13
C ILE A 81 14.46 8.51 -2.65
N GLY A 82 15.06 7.43 -3.15
CA GLY A 82 15.25 7.24 -4.59
C GLY A 82 13.93 7.12 -5.35
N HIS A 83 12.90 6.54 -4.74
CA HIS A 83 11.56 6.48 -5.32
C HIS A 83 10.94 7.86 -5.49
N VAL A 84 10.95 8.67 -4.43
CA VAL A 84 10.33 10.01 -4.44
C VAL A 84 11.12 10.99 -5.33
N LEU A 85 12.45 10.97 -5.25
CA LEU A 85 13.29 11.96 -5.94
C LEU A 85 13.68 11.55 -7.37
N GLN A 86 13.77 10.25 -7.65
CA GLN A 86 14.33 9.73 -8.91
C GLN A 86 13.40 8.74 -9.62
N GLY A 87 12.21 8.48 -9.10
CA GLY A 87 11.28 7.50 -9.67
C GLY A 87 11.79 6.06 -9.64
N LYS A 88 12.81 5.76 -8.83
CA LYS A 88 13.35 4.40 -8.69
C LYS A 88 12.32 3.45 -8.05
N GLN A 89 12.54 2.16 -8.21
CA GLN A 89 11.64 1.15 -7.66
C GLN A 89 11.65 1.17 -6.12
N LEU A 90 10.47 1.26 -5.51
CA LEU A 90 10.31 1.09 -4.07
C LEU A 90 10.27 -0.39 -3.72
N LEU A 91 11.05 -0.81 -2.72
CA LEU A 91 11.01 -2.17 -2.20
C LEU A 91 10.32 -2.19 -0.84
N GLY A 92 9.62 -3.27 -0.51
CA GLY A 92 8.96 -3.37 0.79
C GLY A 92 8.71 -4.79 1.27
N ASN A 93 8.69 -4.94 2.59
CA ASN A 93 8.19 -6.12 3.27
C ASN A 93 7.31 -5.66 4.42
N LEU A 94 6.01 -5.89 4.28
CA LEU A 94 4.99 -5.28 5.12
C LEU A 94 4.11 -6.37 5.72
N THR A 95 3.76 -6.18 6.99
CA THR A 95 2.72 -6.94 7.67
C THR A 95 1.55 -6.01 7.96
N VAL A 96 0.36 -6.38 7.50
CA VAL A 96 -0.86 -5.58 7.66
C VAL A 96 -1.86 -6.30 8.55
N LYS A 97 -2.46 -5.57 9.48
CA LYS A 97 -3.60 -6.04 10.28
C LYS A 97 -4.75 -5.06 10.15
N SER A 98 -5.96 -5.57 9.94
CA SER A 98 -7.14 -4.72 9.86
C SER A 98 -8.36 -5.46 10.39
N LYS A 99 -9.28 -4.72 11.02
CA LYS A 99 -10.61 -5.24 11.37
C LYS A 99 -11.59 -5.12 10.20
N TYR A 100 -11.38 -4.15 9.33
CA TYR A 100 -12.29 -3.84 8.24
C TYR A 100 -11.56 -3.11 7.11
N LEU A 101 -11.68 -3.65 5.91
CA LEU A 101 -11.26 -3.01 4.67
C LEU A 101 -12.44 -2.92 3.70
N LEU A 102 -12.67 -1.75 3.14
CA LEU A 102 -13.59 -1.49 2.04
C LEU A 102 -12.78 -1.30 0.76
N LEU A 103 -12.62 -2.37 -0.02
CA LEU A 103 -11.79 -2.32 -1.23
C LEU A 103 -12.44 -1.51 -2.36
N ASP A 104 -13.75 -1.26 -2.27
CA ASP A 104 -14.49 -0.43 -3.21
C ASP A 104 -13.95 1.01 -3.29
N GLU A 105 -13.38 1.51 -2.19
CA GLU A 105 -12.73 2.82 -2.14
C GLU A 105 -11.40 2.86 -2.91
N LEU A 106 -10.83 1.71 -3.28
CA LEU A 106 -9.61 1.59 -4.09
C LEU A 106 -9.92 1.43 -5.59
N MET A 107 -11.15 1.09 -5.96
CA MET A 107 -11.55 0.86 -7.35
C MET A 107 -11.80 2.16 -8.14
N VAL A 108 -11.72 3.32 -7.50
CA VAL A 108 -12.17 4.63 -8.02
C VAL A 108 -11.20 5.25 -9.05
N TYR A 109 -10.05 4.67 -9.32
CA TYR A 109 -9.10 5.23 -10.31
C TYR A 109 -9.44 4.88 -11.74
N HIS A 110 -10.41 5.59 -12.32
CA HIS A 110 -10.24 6.25 -13.62
C HIS A 110 -11.43 7.16 -13.96
N ASN A 111 -11.54 8.33 -13.35
CA ASN A 111 -12.27 9.45 -13.95
C ASN A 111 -11.32 10.64 -14.07
N ASN A 112 -10.32 10.51 -14.95
CA ASN A 112 -9.66 11.70 -15.49
C ASN A 112 -10.24 11.97 -16.87
N THR A 113 -11.44 12.55 -16.88
CA THR A 113 -11.92 13.50 -17.89
C THR A 113 -13.29 14.04 -17.48
N ASN A 114 -13.30 15.33 -17.13
CA ASN A 114 -14.44 16.25 -17.13
C ASN A 114 -15.58 16.07 -16.10
N ASN A 115 -15.68 17.10 -15.25
CA ASN A 115 -16.90 17.82 -14.84
C ASN A 115 -18.25 17.11 -14.87
N ASN A 116 -18.94 17.22 -13.73
CA ASN A 116 -20.39 17.09 -13.57
C ASN A 116 -21.00 15.79 -14.08
N THR A 117 -21.38 14.91 -13.17
CA THR A 117 -22.79 14.53 -13.00
C THR A 117 -22.97 13.59 -11.81
N THR A 118 -24.02 13.88 -11.06
CA THR A 118 -24.73 12.98 -10.16
C THR A 118 -25.05 11.66 -10.85
N ASN A 119 -24.28 10.61 -10.59
CA ASN A 119 -24.77 9.25 -10.79
C ASN A 119 -24.01 8.28 -9.88
N ASN A 120 -24.70 7.91 -8.80
CA ASN A 120 -24.28 6.95 -7.80
C ASN A 120 -24.53 5.52 -8.34
N LYS A 121 -23.78 5.13 -9.37
CA LYS A 121 -23.74 3.74 -9.85
C LYS A 121 -22.52 3.07 -9.22
N PRO A 122 -22.65 1.91 -8.55
CA PRO A 122 -21.47 1.20 -8.05
C PRO A 122 -20.56 0.88 -9.23
N ALA A 123 -19.41 1.54 -9.28
CA ALA A 123 -18.41 1.27 -10.29
C ALA A 123 -17.89 -0.15 -10.06
N THR A 124 -18.20 -1.07 -10.97
CA THR A 124 -17.47 -2.33 -11.12
C THR A 124 -16.09 -1.99 -11.66
N GLY A 125 -15.22 -1.49 -10.78
CA GLY A 125 -13.87 -1.05 -11.13
C GLY A 125 -12.86 -2.18 -10.97
N VAL A 126 -11.72 -2.00 -11.62
CA VAL A 126 -10.54 -2.84 -11.45
C VAL A 126 -9.53 -2.07 -10.61
N ILE A 127 -8.93 -2.73 -9.61
CA ILE A 127 -7.88 -2.13 -8.80
C ILE A 127 -6.59 -2.12 -9.63
N MET A 128 -6.15 -0.92 -10.01
CA MET A 128 -4.87 -0.72 -10.69
C MET A 128 -3.72 -0.88 -9.69
N LEU A 129 -2.63 -1.52 -10.15
CA LEU A 129 -1.45 -1.78 -9.33
C LEU A 129 -0.25 -0.97 -9.84
N PRO A 130 0.59 -0.42 -8.93
CA PRO A 130 1.74 0.36 -9.34
C PRO A 130 2.86 -0.52 -9.91
N ASN A 131 3.47 -0.06 -10.99
CA ASN A 131 4.53 -0.79 -11.69
C ASN A 131 5.93 -0.57 -11.08
N ASN A 132 6.11 0.54 -10.35
CA ASN A 132 7.38 0.97 -9.76
C ASN A 132 7.49 0.60 -8.27
N ILE A 133 6.72 -0.39 -7.81
CA ILE A 133 6.76 -0.92 -6.45
C ILE A 133 6.95 -2.44 -6.52
N ALA A 134 7.86 -2.97 -5.72
CA ALA A 134 7.89 -4.39 -5.39
C ALA A 134 7.77 -4.59 -3.88
N CYS A 135 6.74 -5.29 -3.43
CA CYS A 135 6.49 -5.49 -2.02
C CYS A 135 6.01 -6.91 -1.73
N SER A 136 6.52 -7.49 -0.65
CA SER A 136 5.88 -8.64 0.01
C SER A 136 4.93 -8.13 1.08
N ILE A 137 3.69 -8.61 1.05
CA ILE A 137 2.64 -8.21 1.98
C ILE A 137 2.08 -9.48 2.62
N ASN A 138 2.25 -9.56 3.93
CA ASN A 138 1.60 -10.58 4.75
C ASN A 138 0.56 -9.90 5.64
N GLY A 139 -0.48 -10.61 6.06
CA GLY A 139 -1.44 -9.97 6.95
C GLY A 139 -2.68 -10.77 7.30
N SER A 140 -3.50 -10.14 8.13
CA SER A 140 -4.79 -10.68 8.57
C SER A 140 -5.84 -9.58 8.58
N VAL A 141 -6.99 -9.85 7.98
CA VAL A 141 -8.12 -8.92 7.91
C VAL A 141 -9.41 -9.62 8.34
N ASP A 142 -10.09 -9.07 9.35
CA ASP A 142 -11.28 -9.73 9.89
C ASP A 142 -12.46 -9.66 8.91
N LYS A 143 -12.65 -8.52 8.24
CA LYS A 143 -13.71 -8.28 7.27
C LYS A 143 -13.19 -7.47 6.09
N ILE A 144 -13.47 -7.94 4.88
CA ILE A 144 -13.21 -7.24 3.63
C ILE A 144 -14.56 -7.13 2.91
N LEU A 145 -14.94 -5.92 2.52
CA LEU A 145 -16.09 -5.69 1.65
C LEU A 145 -15.57 -5.32 0.25
N LEU A 146 -15.97 -6.10 -0.74
CA LEU A 146 -15.60 -5.93 -2.14
C LEU A 146 -16.82 -6.18 -3.03
N GLN A 147 -17.30 -5.18 -3.78
CA GLN A 147 -18.44 -5.30 -4.70
C GLN A 147 -19.64 -6.01 -4.05
N ASN A 148 -20.09 -5.53 -2.89
CA ASN A 148 -21.17 -6.14 -2.09
C ASN A 148 -20.90 -7.55 -1.55
N THR A 149 -19.70 -8.09 -1.75
CA THR A 149 -19.29 -9.41 -1.26
C THR A 149 -18.54 -9.26 0.05
N LEU A 150 -19.04 -9.92 1.10
CA LEU A 150 -18.38 -9.97 2.39
C LEU A 150 -17.42 -11.15 2.44
N VAL A 151 -16.13 -10.83 2.54
CA VAL A 151 -15.06 -11.78 2.82
C VAL A 151 -14.66 -11.62 4.29
N GLN A 152 -14.47 -12.73 4.99
CA GLN A 152 -14.21 -12.75 6.43
C GLN A 152 -12.95 -13.56 6.74
N GLN A 153 -12.28 -13.21 7.83
CA GLN A 153 -11.12 -13.95 8.35
C GLN A 153 -10.04 -14.21 7.28
N ALA A 154 -9.70 -13.17 6.52
CA ALA A 154 -8.71 -13.26 5.46
C ALA A 154 -7.31 -13.31 6.07
N THR A 155 -6.54 -14.33 5.71
CA THR A 155 -5.08 -14.41 5.88
C THR A 155 -4.45 -14.17 4.52
N ILE A 156 -3.51 -13.25 4.46
CA ILE A 156 -2.98 -12.69 3.22
C ILE A 156 -1.50 -13.02 3.16
N GLY A 157 -1.07 -13.61 2.05
CA GLY A 157 0.34 -13.80 1.70
C GLY A 157 0.51 -13.48 0.22
N MET A 158 1.01 -12.28 -0.08
CA MET A 158 1.05 -11.74 -1.43
C MET A 158 2.40 -11.11 -1.78
N GLN A 159 2.68 -11.04 -3.07
CA GLN A 159 3.83 -10.33 -3.62
C GLN A 159 3.37 -9.45 -4.77
N LEU A 160 3.56 -8.14 -4.64
CA LEU A 160 3.38 -7.17 -5.71
C LEU A 160 4.72 -6.95 -6.40
N GLN A 161 4.76 -7.05 -7.72
CA GLN A 161 5.92 -6.68 -8.51
C GLN A 161 5.50 -6.32 -9.93
N GLN A 162 5.94 -5.17 -10.43
CA GLN A 162 5.71 -4.73 -11.82
C GLN A 162 4.21 -4.74 -12.22
N GLY A 163 3.33 -4.32 -11.30
CA GLY A 163 1.89 -4.28 -11.55
C GLY A 163 1.19 -5.64 -11.49
N VAL A 164 1.90 -6.72 -11.13
CA VAL A 164 1.35 -8.06 -10.91
C VAL A 164 1.32 -8.36 -9.42
N LEU A 165 0.15 -8.76 -8.92
CA LEU A 165 -0.05 -9.23 -7.55
C LEU A 165 -0.16 -10.74 -7.54
N GLN A 166 0.85 -11.40 -6.99
CA GLN A 166 0.88 -12.83 -6.79
C GLN A 166 0.32 -13.15 -5.41
N LEU A 167 -0.59 -14.11 -5.35
CA LEU A 167 -1.20 -14.66 -4.15
C LEU A 167 -0.54 -16.00 -3.91
N ASN A 168 0.28 -16.11 -2.87
CA ASN A 168 1.07 -17.32 -2.62
C ASN A 168 0.46 -18.19 -1.52
N ASN A 169 -0.21 -17.56 -0.54
CA ASN A 169 -0.79 -18.29 0.58
C ASN A 169 -1.97 -17.51 1.18
N THR A 170 -2.98 -17.22 0.35
CA THR A 170 -4.13 -16.42 0.75
C THR A 170 -5.31 -17.32 1.08
N GLY A 171 -5.87 -17.19 2.28
CA GLY A 171 -7.04 -17.95 2.72
C GLY A 171 -8.10 -17.04 3.31
N PHE A 172 -9.38 -17.33 3.10
CA PHE A 172 -10.47 -16.50 3.61
C PHE A 172 -11.79 -17.29 3.68
N ARG A 173 -12.80 -16.70 4.32
CA ARG A 173 -14.17 -17.21 4.33
C ARG A 173 -15.09 -16.32 3.51
N ILE A 174 -15.98 -16.93 2.74
CA ILE A 174 -16.97 -16.25 1.91
C ILE A 174 -18.21 -17.14 1.81
N ALA A 175 -19.41 -16.59 2.05
CA ALA A 175 -20.67 -17.34 1.97
C ALA A 175 -20.61 -18.72 2.66
N ASP A 176 -20.13 -18.75 3.91
CA ASP A 176 -19.91 -19.94 4.75
C ASP A 176 -18.86 -20.96 4.28
N ALA A 177 -18.28 -20.78 3.09
CA ALA A 177 -17.17 -21.57 2.58
C ALA A 177 -15.82 -21.03 3.05
N THR A 178 -14.87 -21.93 3.34
CA THR A 178 -13.46 -21.60 3.54
C THR A 178 -12.71 -21.85 2.24
N VAL A 179 -12.00 -20.84 1.75
CA VAL A 179 -11.26 -20.86 0.50
C VAL A 179 -9.78 -20.68 0.79
N SER A 180 -8.93 -21.48 0.13
CA SER A 180 -7.50 -21.25 0.02
C SER A 180 -7.19 -20.99 -1.45
N MET A 181 -6.40 -19.95 -1.72
CA MET A 181 -6.18 -19.41 -3.05
C MET A 181 -4.71 -19.11 -3.28
N GLN A 182 -4.25 -19.57 -4.44
CA GLN A 182 -3.00 -19.17 -5.06
C GLN A 182 -3.31 -18.68 -6.46
N GLY A 183 -2.60 -17.68 -6.94
CA GLY A 183 -2.88 -17.12 -8.25
C GLY A 183 -2.23 -15.77 -8.50
N ASN A 184 -2.39 -15.26 -9.70
CA ASN A 184 -1.86 -13.98 -10.14
C ASN A 184 -3.00 -13.07 -10.56
N TYR A 185 -2.98 -11.85 -10.06
CA TYR A 185 -3.87 -10.77 -10.47
C TYR A 185 -3.04 -9.67 -11.16
N TYR A 186 -3.52 -9.20 -12.30
CA TYR A 186 -2.98 -7.99 -12.93
C TYR A 186 -4.08 -7.28 -13.73
N ALA A 187 -4.00 -5.95 -13.75
CA ALA A 187 -4.94 -5.10 -14.46
C ALA A 187 -4.27 -4.49 -15.70
N THR A 188 -4.95 -4.55 -16.85
CA THR A 188 -4.48 -3.84 -18.06
C THR A 188 -5.23 -2.53 -18.26
N THR A 189 -6.50 -2.47 -17.83
CA THR A 189 -7.30 -1.25 -17.83
C THR A 189 -8.12 -1.17 -16.55
N PRO A 190 -8.67 0.02 -16.21
CA PRO A 190 -9.58 0.20 -15.06
C PRO A 190 -10.88 -0.61 -15.13
N THR A 191 -11.13 -1.31 -16.24
CA THR A 191 -12.29 -2.16 -16.48
C THR A 191 -11.92 -3.59 -16.85
N LYS A 192 -10.62 -3.90 -16.99
CA LYS A 192 -10.13 -5.21 -17.42
C LYS A 192 -8.99 -5.69 -16.54
N ALA A 193 -9.26 -6.79 -15.83
CA ALA A 193 -8.30 -7.52 -15.04
C ALA A 193 -8.19 -8.96 -15.53
N TYR A 194 -7.06 -9.57 -15.24
CA TYR A 194 -6.80 -10.98 -15.45
C TYR A 194 -6.53 -11.63 -14.10
N PHE A 195 -7.14 -12.79 -13.90
CA PHE A 195 -6.90 -13.66 -12.77
C PHE A 195 -6.50 -15.02 -13.30
N ASN A 196 -5.33 -15.50 -12.90
CA ASN A 196 -4.86 -16.85 -13.22
C ASN A 196 -4.65 -17.61 -11.91
N TYR A 197 -5.07 -18.88 -11.85
CA TYR A 197 -5.02 -19.73 -10.66
C TYR A 197 -4.47 -21.11 -10.99
#